data_AF-A0A371FKY6-F1
#
_entry.id   AF-A0A371FKY6-F1
#
_cell.length_a   1.000
_cell.length_b   1.000
_cell.length_c   1.000
_cell.angle_alpha   90.00
_cell.angle_beta   90.00
_cell.angle_gamma   90.00
#
_symmetry.space_group_name_H-M   'P 1'
#
loop_
_entity.id
_entity.type
_entity.pdbx_description
1 polymer ?
#
loop_
_entity_poly.entity_id
_entity_poly.type
_entity_poly.pdbx_seq_one_letter_code
_entity_poly.pdbx_strand_id
1 'polypeptide(L)' 'MCLIVTTTWRRKRRRNGERPIHMWEDMKSIMRRRFVPIHYRRDLHKKLQILTQGSMSVEDYYKEMEIAMTRANVKEKR' A
#
# COMPACT_ATOMS: atom_id res chain seq x y z
N MET A 1 -5.68 6.31 -7.25
CA MET A 1 -4.22 6.23 -7.47
C MET A 1 -3.76 5.28 -8.60
N CYS A 2 -4.62 4.44 -9.21
CA CYS A 2 -4.15 3.27 -9.96
C CYS A 2 -3.95 3.45 -11.49
N LEU A 3 -4.71 4.31 -12.18
CA LEU A 3 -4.64 4.38 -13.65
C LEU A 3 -3.57 5.37 -14.19
N ILE A 4 -3.38 6.52 -13.55
CA ILE A 4 -2.42 7.53 -14.03
C ILE A 4 -0.97 7.01 -13.90
N VAL A 5 -0.64 6.38 -12.77
CA VAL A 5 0.71 5.83 -12.52
C VAL A 5 1.00 4.64 -13.46
N THR A 6 0.02 3.77 -13.69
CA THR A 6 0.20 2.62 -14.59
C THR A 6 0.31 3.02 -16.06
N THR A 7 -0.47 4.01 -16.52
CA THR A 7 -0.43 4.50 -17.90
C THR A 7 0.83 5.31 -18.20
N THR A 8 1.24 6.21 -17.30
CA THR A 8 2.48 6.98 -17.45
C THR A 8 3.72 6.07 -17.43
N TRP A 9 3.76 5.10 -16.53
CA TRP A 9 4.81 4.10 -16.49
C TRP A 9 4.83 3.21 -17.74
N ARG A 10 3.67 2.76 -18.22
CA ARG A 10 3.56 1.95 -19.44
C ARG A 10 4.09 2.71 -20.66
N ARG A 11 3.80 4.01 -20.77
CA ARG A 11 4.40 4.87 -21.83
C ARG A 11 5.91 4.98 -21.68
N LYS A 12 6.43 5.10 -20.46
CA LYS A 12 7.89 5.12 -20.21
C LYS A 12 8.55 3.80 -20.63
N ARG A 13 7.98 2.65 -20.29
CA ARG A 13 8.46 1.32 -20.73
C ARG A 13 8.53 1.18 -22.24
N ARG A 14 7.47 1.61 -22.94
CA ARG A 14 7.44 1.59 -24.42
C ARG A 14 8.55 2.45 -25.01
N ARG A 15 8.78 3.65 -24.46
CA ARG A 15 9.90 4.52 -24.88
C ARG A 15 11.27 3.89 -24.61
N ASN A 16 11.40 3.11 -23.53
CA ASN A 16 12.63 2.41 -23.17
C ASN A 16 12.83 1.08 -23.93
N GLY A 17 11.92 0.69 -24.84
CA GLY A 17 12.00 -0.59 -25.55
C GLY A 17 11.77 -1.82 -24.66
N GLU A 18 11.20 -1.64 -23.46
CA GLU A 18 10.92 -2.77 -22.57
C GLU A 18 9.82 -3.66 -23.16
N ARG A 19 9.94 -4.98 -22.94
CA ARG A 19 8.97 -5.96 -23.46
C ARG A 19 7.54 -5.60 -23.03
N PRO A 20 6.56 -5.73 -23.95
CA PRO A 20 5.15 -5.61 -23.62
C PRO A 20 4.76 -6.60 -22.52
N ILE A 21 3.84 -6.18 -21.66
CA ILE A 21 3.28 -7.02 -20.61
C ILE A 21 1.92 -7.48 -21.10
N HIS A 22 1.77 -8.79 -21.32
CA HIS A 22 0.58 -9.37 -21.90
C HIS A 22 -0.45 -9.80 -20.84
N MET A 23 0.00 -10.13 -19.63
CA MET A 23 -0.88 -10.59 -18.55
C MET A 23 -1.08 -9.52 -17.46
N TRP A 24 -2.30 -9.43 -16.96
CA TRP A 24 -2.64 -8.55 -15.85
C TRP A 24 -1.89 -8.91 -14.56
N GLU A 25 -1.65 -10.20 -14.30
CA GLU A 25 -0.89 -10.66 -13.13
C GLU A 25 0.55 -10.17 -13.14
N ASP A 26 1.22 -10.23 -14.29
CA ASP A 26 2.58 -9.70 -14.47
C ASP A 26 2.62 -8.18 -14.22
N MET A 27 1.63 -7.46 -14.75
CA MET A 27 1.48 -6.02 -14.51
C MET A 27 1.35 -5.73 -13.03
N LYS A 28 0.49 -6.48 -12.30
CA LYS A 28 0.32 -6.31 -10.85
C LYS A 28 1.61 -6.61 -10.09
N SER A 29 2.30 -7.69 -10.44
CA SER A 29 3.57 -8.09 -9.80
C SER A 29 4.64 -7.00 -9.97
N ILE A 30 4.83 -6.50 -11.19
CA ILE A 30 5.80 -5.45 -11.47
C ILE A 30 5.44 -4.15 -10.75
N MET A 31 4.15 -3.77 -10.74
CA MET A 31 3.68 -2.58 -10.04
C MET A 31 3.91 -2.69 -8.53
N ARG A 32 3.61 -3.86 -7.93
CA ARG A 32 3.91 -4.10 -6.51
C ARG A 32 5.40 -3.97 -6.23
N ARG A 33 6.25 -4.64 -7.02
CA ARG A 33 7.72 -4.56 -6.86
C ARG A 33 8.26 -3.13 -6.98
N ARG A 34 7.66 -2.30 -7.83
CA ARG A 34 8.12 -0.93 -8.08
C ARG A 34 7.67 0.06 -6.99
N PHE A 35 6.43 -0.08 -6.52
CA PHE A 35 5.77 0.93 -5.69
C PHE A 35 5.54 0.52 -4.25
N VAL A 36 5.67 -0.76 -3.91
CA VAL A 36 5.55 -1.27 -2.55
C VAL A 36 6.96 -1.56 -2.02
N PRO A 37 7.44 -0.79 -1.02
CA PRO A 37 8.71 -1.08 -0.37
C PRO A 37 8.75 -2.49 0.22
N ILE A 38 9.93 -3.12 0.25
CA ILE A 38 10.11 -4.46 0.83
C ILE A 38 9.69 -4.53 2.32
N HIS A 39 9.85 -3.42 3.04
CA HIS A 39 9.52 -3.28 4.46
C HIS A 39 8.08 -2.80 4.70
N TYR A 40 7.27 -2.59 3.65
CA TYR A 40 5.91 -2.06 3.76
C TYR A 40 5.05 -2.78 4.80
N ARG A 41 5.07 -4.12 4.80
CA ARG A 41 4.29 -4.91 5.77
C ARG A 41 4.75 -4.67 7.21
N ARG A 42 6.06 -4.62 7.44
CA ARG A 42 6.64 -4.33 8.76
C ARG A 42 6.27 -2.92 9.22
N ASP A 43 6.30 -1.95 8.32
CA ASP A 43 5.95 -0.57 8.63
C ASP A 43 4.49 -0.42 9.03
N LEU A 44 3.58 -1.17 8.40
CA LEU A 44 2.16 -1.17 8.79
C LEU A 44 1.98 -1.66 10.23
N HIS A 45 2.63 -2.77 10.61
CA HIS A 45 2.61 -3.25 11.98
C HIS A 45 3.28 -2.27 12.95
N LYS A 46 4.39 -1.65 12.56
CA LYS A 46 5.07 -0.65 13.39
C LYS A 46 4.19 0.57 13.60
N LYS A 47 3.52 1.07 12.56
CA LYS A 47 2.57 2.19 12.65
C LYS A 47 1.43 1.87 13.61
N LEU A 48 0.88 0.67 13.55
CA LEU A 48 -0.15 0.22 14.50
C LEU A 48 0.39 0.14 15.94
N GLN A 49 1.60 -0.38 16.14
CA GLN A 49 2.20 -0.52 17.47
C GLN A 49 2.52 0.82 18.14
N ILE A 50 2.92 1.82 17.36
CA ILE A 50 3.25 3.15 17.89
C ILE A 50 2.04 4.10 17.88
N LEU A 51 0.87 3.64 17.44
CA LEU A 51 -0.33 4.47 17.40
C LEU A 51 -0.78 4.77 18.83
N THR A 52 -0.82 6.05 19.17
CA THR A 52 -1.25 6.55 20.48
C THR A 52 -2.28 7.65 20.27
N GLN A 53 -3.25 7.79 21.16
CA GLN A 53 -4.30 8.81 21.06
C GLN A 53 -3.72 10.24 21.01
N GLY A 54 -2.74 10.56 21.87
CA GLY A 54 -2.14 11.89 21.94
C GLY A 54 -3.20 12.97 22.20
N SER A 55 -3.27 13.98 21.33
CA SER A 55 -4.25 15.07 21.37
C SER A 55 -5.52 14.80 20.56
N MET A 56 -5.69 13.59 19.99
CA MET A 56 -6.87 13.24 19.20
C MET A 56 -8.09 13.01 20.09
N SER A 57 -9.28 13.28 19.54
CA SER A 57 -10.52 12.81 20.14
C SER A 57 -10.52 11.28 20.21
N VAL A 58 -11.26 10.71 21.17
CA VAL A 58 -11.40 9.25 21.31
C VAL A 58 -11.98 8.63 20.03
N GLU A 59 -12.94 9.32 19.41
CA GLU A 59 -13.60 8.84 18.19
C GLU A 59 -12.63 8.82 17.00
N ASP A 60 -11.84 9.88 16.80
CA ASP A 60 -10.86 9.92 15.71
C ASP A 60 -9.74 8.90 15.90
N TYR A 61 -9.29 8.73 17.15
CA TYR A 61 -8.31 7.70 17.48
C TYR A 61 -8.82 6.30 17.17
N TYR A 62 -10.07 6.00 17.55
CA TYR A 62 -10.69 4.71 17.27
C TYR A 62 -10.79 4.43 15.76
N LYS A 63 -11.21 5.42 14.97
CA LYS A 63 -11.26 5.31 13.50
C LYS A 63 -9.88 5.05 12.90
N GLU A 64 -8.86 5.78 13.32
CA GLU A 64 -7.50 5.58 12.81
C GLU A 64 -6.93 4.20 13.21
N MET A 65 -7.26 3.74 14.43
CA MET A 65 -6.90 2.41 14.91
C MET A 65 -7.54 1.31 14.06
N GLU A 66 -8.84 1.37 13.76
CA GLU A 66 -9.50 0.40 12.88
C GLU A 66 -8.90 0.37 11.47
N ILE A 67 -8.60 1.55 10.92
CA ILE A 67 -7.94 1.66 9.60
C ILE A 67 -6.55 1.01 9.65
N ALA A 68 -5.77 1.27 10.70
CA ALA A 68 -4.44 0.70 10.88
C ALA A 68 -4.49 -0.83 11.05
N MET A 69 -5.43 -1.35 11.84
CA MET A 69 -5.66 -2.80 12.00
C MET A 69 -6.04 -3.46 10.68
N THR A 70 -6.97 -2.86 9.92
CA THR A 70 -7.41 -3.35 8.62
C THR A 70 -6.24 -3.41 7.63
N ARG A 71 -5.42 -2.36 7.57
CA ARG A 71 -4.22 -2.32 6.71
C ARG A 71 -3.18 -3.37 7.11
N ALA A 72 -2.98 -3.59 8.40
CA ALA A 72 -2.05 -4.59 8.94
C ALA A 72 -2.60 -6.02 8.92
N ASN A 73 -3.86 -6.21 8.49
CA ASN A 73 -4.57 -7.49 8.53
C ASN A 73 -4.59 -8.12 9.95
N VAL A 74 -4.77 -7.27 10.97
CA VAL A 74 -4.90 -7.66 12.38
C VAL A 74 -6.38 -7.65 12.76
N LYS A 75 -6.80 -8.64 13.54
CA LYS A 75 -8.16 -8.71 14.10
C LYS A 75 -8.07 -8.59 15.61
N GLU A 76 -9.02 -7.88 16.20
CA GLU A 76 -9.19 -7.85 17.65
C GLU A 76 -9.57 -9.26 18.14
N LYS A 77 -8.91 -9.71 19.21
CA LYS A 77 -9.34 -10.93 19.90
C LYS A 77 -10.48 -10.54 20.82
N ARG A 78 -11.67 -11.07 20.52
CA ARG A 78 -12.88 -10.92 21.34
C ARG A 78 -12.78 -11.72 22.62
#